data_AF-A0A955P956-F1
#
_entry.id   AF-A0A955P956-F1
#
_cell.length_a   1.000
_cell.length_b   1.000
_cell.length_c   1.000
_cell.angle_alpha   90.00
_cell.angle_beta   90.00
_cell.angle_gamma   90.00
#
_symmetry.space_group_name_H-M   'P 1'
#
loop_
_entity.id
_entity.type
_entity.pdbx_description
1 polymer ?
#
loop_
_entity_poly.entity_id
_entity_poly.type
_entity_poly.pdbx_seq_one_letter_code
_entity_poly.pdbx_strand_id
1 'polypeptide(L)'
;ICPMVGFPARAIYAVGEEAIKTEGGSAGRAAEWNLTRDGKWEWKGDTSSDEVASHYYTLFIFYELVAKEDEAVKAAAVEHIQRITDHIIDNGWVLRDYDGKPTVWARWDRDFIFDHEHHDEYALNSAQAMNIIEIARHMVGGEKYDQAKQQLIEWGYPEMTLRTKIVFPGYTHFDDRLAFLGYYPLLTYESDPKLRPWYMRSLQRSWEAKRFENQTWFHYIYGALTGNEMRSEAAIDHLRQYPLDCRDYAFTNSHRDDLQVPEGFRNYVTDTKAMGPREQGIRRWDRDPLQLDGGGSHGILDPSSYLDAYWMGRYYGMILAPETDDPELLTVEKRNLQLGAKPYDGPPRPDLGF
;
A
#
# COMPACT_ATOMS: atom_id res chain seq x y z
N ILE A 1 -1.82 12.91 -18.51
CA ILE A 1 -0.40 12.60 -18.79
C ILE A 1 -0.22 11.21 -19.39
N CYS A 2 -0.72 10.14 -18.75
CA CYS A 2 -0.82 8.85 -19.47
C CYS A 2 -1.87 8.97 -20.59
N PRO A 3 -1.53 8.63 -21.86
CA PRO A 3 -2.46 8.74 -22.99
C PRO A 3 -3.51 7.61 -23.00
N MET A 4 -3.41 6.64 -22.09
CA MET A 4 -4.32 5.51 -21.99
C MET A 4 -5.35 5.74 -20.90
N VAL A 5 -6.62 5.65 -21.27
CA VAL A 5 -7.74 5.77 -20.33
C VAL A 5 -7.67 4.62 -19.34
N GLY A 6 -7.69 4.91 -18.04
CA GLY A 6 -7.72 3.87 -17.00
C GLY A 6 -6.37 3.25 -16.67
N PHE A 7 -5.27 3.69 -17.29
CA PHE A 7 -3.93 3.25 -16.93
C PHE A 7 -3.23 4.30 -16.06
N PRO A 8 -2.97 4.02 -14.77
CA PRO A 8 -2.15 4.89 -13.94
C PRO A 8 -0.67 4.70 -14.34
N ALA A 9 -0.02 5.80 -14.74
CA ALA A 9 1.42 5.78 -14.98
C ALA A 9 2.18 5.55 -13.67
N ARG A 10 3.23 4.73 -13.73
CA ARG A 10 4.08 4.40 -12.59
C ARG A 10 4.87 5.58 -12.05
N ALA A 11 5.30 6.44 -12.96
CA ALA A 11 5.97 7.70 -12.67
C ALA A 11 5.77 8.66 -13.85
N ILE A 12 5.97 9.94 -13.62
CA ILE A 12 6.00 10.97 -14.66
C ILE A 12 7.28 11.78 -14.53
N TYR A 13 7.73 12.32 -15.65
CA TYR A 13 8.94 13.14 -15.75
C TYR A 13 8.68 14.30 -16.71
N ALA A 14 8.99 15.52 -16.29
CA ALA A 14 8.90 16.68 -17.17
C ALA A 14 10.10 16.69 -18.12
N VAL A 15 9.86 16.78 -19.42
CA VAL A 15 10.95 16.80 -20.41
C VAL A 15 11.84 18.03 -20.17
N GLY A 16 13.13 17.78 -19.93
CA GLY A 16 14.12 18.83 -19.65
C GLY A 16 14.30 19.17 -18.17
N GLU A 17 13.59 18.52 -17.24
CA GLU A 17 13.84 18.67 -15.79
C GLU A 17 15.18 18.03 -15.41
N GLU A 18 16.00 18.73 -14.62
CA GLU A 18 17.25 18.16 -14.10
C GLU A 18 16.93 17.15 -12.98
N ALA A 19 16.71 15.89 -13.36
CA ALA A 19 16.45 14.81 -12.41
C ALA A 19 16.98 13.46 -12.92
N ILE A 20 17.18 12.53 -11.98
CA ILE A 20 17.58 11.15 -12.28
C ILE A 20 16.32 10.31 -12.49
N LYS A 21 16.12 9.84 -13.71
CA LYS A 21 15.06 8.88 -14.02
C LYS A 21 15.43 7.51 -13.49
N THR A 22 14.44 6.75 -13.03
CA THR A 22 14.66 5.34 -12.67
C THR A 22 14.98 4.52 -13.93
N GLU A 23 15.98 3.66 -13.82
CA GLU A 23 16.42 2.77 -14.92
C GLU A 23 15.78 1.38 -14.84
N GLY A 24 15.20 1.00 -13.69
CA GLY A 24 14.59 -0.31 -13.47
C GLY A 24 13.07 -0.33 -13.65
N GLY A 25 12.55 -1.37 -14.29
CA GLY A 25 11.14 -1.75 -14.42
C GLY A 25 10.78 -2.94 -13.52
N SER A 26 9.62 -3.55 -13.74
CA SER A 26 9.21 -4.72 -12.94
C SER A 26 10.05 -5.95 -13.27
N ALA A 27 10.18 -6.86 -12.31
CA ALA A 27 10.88 -8.15 -12.47
C ALA A 27 12.30 -8.03 -13.06
N GLY A 28 13.04 -6.98 -12.66
CA GLY A 28 14.42 -6.76 -13.11
C GLY A 28 14.57 -6.28 -14.56
N ARG A 29 13.47 -5.91 -15.23
CA ARG A 29 13.49 -5.33 -16.58
C ARG A 29 14.01 -3.89 -16.56
N ALA A 30 14.32 -3.33 -17.73
CA ALA A 30 14.59 -1.91 -17.87
C ALA A 30 13.30 -1.09 -17.70
N ALA A 31 13.43 0.16 -17.24
CA ALA A 31 12.31 1.09 -17.14
C ALA A 31 11.78 1.46 -18.52
N GLU A 32 10.47 1.29 -18.71
CA GLU A 32 9.78 1.69 -19.94
C GLU A 32 9.30 3.13 -19.83
N TRP A 33 10.07 4.08 -20.37
CA TRP A 33 9.68 5.50 -20.43
C TRP A 33 9.08 5.85 -21.78
N ASN A 34 7.86 6.38 -21.77
CA ASN A 34 7.09 6.73 -22.95
C ASN A 34 6.84 8.24 -23.02
N LEU A 35 7.16 8.87 -24.16
CA LEU A 35 6.92 10.30 -24.38
C LEU A 35 5.43 10.58 -24.65
N THR A 36 4.89 11.64 -24.08
CA THR A 36 3.52 12.11 -24.39
C THR A 36 3.45 12.72 -25.78
N ARG A 37 2.25 12.74 -26.38
CA ARG A 37 2.04 13.24 -27.76
C ARG A 37 2.45 14.71 -27.95
N ASP A 38 2.34 15.52 -26.90
CA ASP A 38 2.75 16.93 -26.90
C ASP A 38 4.25 17.13 -26.64
N GLY A 39 5.00 16.05 -26.37
CA GLY A 39 6.43 16.08 -26.11
C GLY A 39 6.82 16.75 -24.79
N LYS A 40 5.88 17.05 -23.90
CA LYS A 40 6.14 17.78 -22.65
C LYS A 40 6.46 16.88 -21.46
N TRP A 41 5.95 15.66 -21.48
CA TRP A 41 6.06 14.71 -20.38
C TRP A 41 6.56 13.35 -20.89
N GLU A 42 7.29 12.65 -20.04
CA GLU A 42 7.47 11.22 -20.16
C GLU A 42 6.75 10.53 -19.01
N TRP A 43 6.23 9.34 -19.26
CA TRP A 43 5.57 8.53 -18.25
C TRP A 43 6.13 7.12 -18.28
N LYS A 44 6.28 6.54 -17.09
CA LYS A 44 6.79 5.18 -16.93
C LYS A 44 5.64 4.19 -16.98
N GLY A 45 5.74 3.21 -17.87
CA GLY A 45 4.83 2.07 -17.97
C GLY A 45 5.15 0.94 -16.99
N ASP A 46 4.65 -0.24 -17.31
CA ASP A 46 4.77 -1.49 -16.54
C ASP A 46 4.38 -1.31 -15.07
N THR A 47 3.19 -0.70 -14.88
CA THR A 47 2.59 -0.44 -13.57
C THR A 47 2.24 -1.75 -12.88
N SER A 48 2.71 -1.90 -11.64
CA SER A 48 2.54 -3.09 -10.79
C SER A 48 1.14 -3.16 -10.21
N SER A 49 0.74 -4.36 -9.78
CA SER A 49 -0.46 -4.55 -8.96
C SER A 49 -0.40 -3.77 -7.64
N ASP A 50 0.80 -3.59 -7.07
CA ASP A 50 1.08 -2.79 -5.88
C ASP A 50 0.59 -1.35 -6.00
N GLU A 51 0.87 -0.76 -7.16
CA GLU A 51 0.55 0.63 -7.47
C GLU A 51 -0.97 0.76 -7.64
N VAL A 52 -1.60 -0.20 -8.32
CA VAL A 52 -3.06 -0.30 -8.41
C VAL A 52 -3.68 -0.45 -7.02
N ALA A 53 -3.23 -1.40 -6.19
CA ALA A 53 -3.76 -1.59 -4.83
C ALA A 53 -3.67 -0.31 -3.99
N SER A 54 -2.57 0.43 -4.09
CA SER A 54 -2.39 1.71 -3.39
C SER A 54 -3.34 2.81 -3.88
N HIS A 55 -3.64 2.86 -5.20
CA HIS A 55 -4.63 3.77 -5.76
C HIS A 55 -6.02 3.51 -5.18
N TYR A 56 -6.43 2.25 -5.13
CA TYR A 56 -7.74 1.86 -4.60
C TYR A 56 -7.85 2.17 -3.10
N TYR A 57 -6.84 1.84 -2.28
CA TYR A 57 -6.82 2.18 -0.86
C TYR A 57 -6.90 3.70 -0.62
N THR A 58 -6.08 4.47 -1.32
CA THR A 58 -5.99 5.93 -1.11
C THR A 58 -7.29 6.62 -1.54
N LEU A 59 -7.85 6.22 -2.68
CA LEU A 59 -9.10 6.80 -3.18
C LEU A 59 -10.31 6.36 -2.36
N PHE A 60 -10.32 5.15 -1.83
CA PHE A 60 -11.32 4.73 -0.84
C PHE A 60 -11.33 5.68 0.36
N ILE A 61 -10.17 5.92 0.98
CA ILE A 61 -10.07 6.84 2.13
C ILE A 61 -10.46 8.26 1.74
N PHE A 62 -9.96 8.74 0.60
CA PHE A 62 -10.25 10.09 0.12
C PHE A 62 -11.75 10.29 -0.15
N TYR A 63 -12.39 9.31 -0.80
CA TYR A 63 -13.83 9.30 -1.06
C TYR A 63 -14.62 9.30 0.26
N GLU A 64 -14.24 8.44 1.20
CA GLU A 64 -14.94 8.28 2.47
C GLU A 64 -14.74 9.44 3.43
N LEU A 65 -13.61 10.14 3.41
CA LEU A 65 -13.27 11.12 4.46
C LEU A 65 -13.15 12.56 3.96
N VAL A 66 -12.75 12.77 2.71
CA VAL A 66 -12.42 14.11 2.19
C VAL A 66 -13.45 14.59 1.17
N ALA A 67 -13.85 13.73 0.24
CA ALA A 67 -14.72 14.12 -0.88
C ALA A 67 -16.20 14.31 -0.48
N LYS A 68 -16.58 14.09 0.78
CA LYS A 68 -17.98 14.07 1.25
C LYS A 68 -18.76 15.35 0.98
N GLU A 69 -18.11 16.51 1.02
CA GLU A 69 -18.76 17.82 0.97
C GLU A 69 -18.65 18.52 -0.39
N ASP A 70 -17.86 17.97 -1.31
CA ASP A 70 -17.64 18.54 -2.65
C ASP A 70 -17.98 17.50 -3.72
N GLU A 71 -19.14 17.67 -4.34
CA GLU A 71 -19.64 16.75 -5.37
C GLU A 71 -18.74 16.68 -6.61
N ALA A 72 -18.02 17.76 -6.96
CA ALA A 72 -17.11 17.74 -8.09
C ALA A 72 -15.86 16.91 -7.76
N VAL A 73 -15.31 17.06 -6.55
CA VAL A 73 -14.20 16.25 -6.05
C VAL A 73 -14.59 14.78 -5.92
N LYS A 74 -15.80 14.52 -5.41
CA LYS A 74 -16.37 13.16 -5.33
C LYS A 74 -16.53 12.53 -6.70
N ALA A 75 -17.10 13.26 -7.66
CA ALA A 75 -17.25 12.79 -9.03
C ALA A 75 -15.90 12.47 -9.68
N ALA A 76 -14.87 13.29 -9.45
CA ALA A 76 -13.52 13.03 -9.95
C ALA A 76 -12.90 11.74 -9.35
N ALA A 77 -13.11 11.48 -8.06
CA ALA A 77 -12.65 10.25 -7.43
C ALA A 77 -13.37 9.00 -7.98
N VAL A 78 -14.69 9.09 -8.17
CA VAL A 78 -15.50 8.03 -8.79
C VAL A 78 -15.06 7.77 -10.23
N GLU A 79 -14.87 8.82 -11.03
CA GLU A 79 -14.41 8.71 -12.40
C GLU A 79 -13.02 8.05 -12.49
N HIS A 80 -12.10 8.39 -11.59
CA HIS A 80 -10.76 7.79 -11.57
C HIS A 80 -10.81 6.29 -11.27
N ILE A 81 -11.59 5.87 -10.26
CA ILE A 81 -11.82 4.45 -9.97
C ILE A 81 -12.47 3.77 -11.16
N GLN A 82 -13.55 4.34 -11.70
CA GLN A 82 -14.27 3.80 -12.86
C GLN A 82 -13.32 3.53 -14.03
N ARG A 83 -12.50 4.50 -14.42
CA ARG A 83 -11.57 4.36 -15.55
C ARG A 83 -10.60 3.21 -15.34
N ILE A 84 -10.01 3.09 -14.15
CA ILE A 84 -9.08 1.99 -13.84
C ILE A 84 -9.81 0.64 -13.82
N THR A 85 -10.96 0.55 -13.14
CA THR A 85 -11.72 -0.70 -13.06
C THR A 85 -12.19 -1.15 -14.44
N ASP A 86 -12.70 -0.24 -15.25
CA ASP A 86 -13.16 -0.53 -16.61
C ASP A 86 -12.00 -1.04 -17.47
N HIS A 87 -10.82 -0.41 -17.39
CA HIS A 87 -9.64 -0.90 -18.10
C HIS A 87 -9.26 -2.32 -17.66
N ILE A 88 -9.34 -2.65 -16.37
CA ILE A 88 -9.03 -4.00 -15.88
C ILE A 88 -10.05 -5.02 -16.39
N ILE A 89 -11.35 -4.76 -16.22
CA ILE A 89 -12.43 -5.69 -16.60
C ILE A 89 -12.48 -5.88 -18.11
N ASP A 90 -12.48 -4.78 -18.88
CA ASP A 90 -12.66 -4.81 -20.34
C ASP A 90 -11.49 -5.46 -21.06
N ASN A 91 -10.32 -5.52 -20.40
CA ASN A 91 -9.15 -6.22 -20.91
C ASN A 91 -9.01 -7.67 -20.44
N GLY A 92 -10.00 -8.19 -19.70
CA GLY A 92 -10.04 -9.57 -19.23
C GLY A 92 -9.33 -9.78 -17.89
N TRP A 93 -9.51 -8.86 -16.94
CA TRP A 93 -8.86 -8.85 -15.62
C TRP A 93 -7.35 -8.64 -15.65
N VAL A 94 -6.87 -7.82 -16.58
CA VAL A 94 -5.45 -7.40 -16.64
C VAL A 94 -5.34 -5.91 -16.87
N LEU A 95 -4.31 -5.29 -16.30
CA LEU A 95 -3.89 -3.96 -16.68
C LEU A 95 -3.03 -4.10 -17.96
N ARG A 96 -3.62 -3.83 -19.14
CA ARG A 96 -2.86 -3.78 -20.40
C ARG A 96 -2.07 -2.49 -20.51
N ASP A 97 -0.82 -2.62 -20.92
CA ASP A 97 0.09 -1.50 -21.15
C ASP A 97 -0.01 -0.96 -22.58
N TYR A 98 0.80 0.05 -22.88
CA TYR A 98 0.82 0.79 -24.15
C TYR A 98 1.13 -0.08 -25.37
N ASP A 99 1.88 -1.15 -25.20
CA ASP A 99 2.16 -2.11 -26.26
C ASP A 99 1.02 -3.13 -26.49
N GLY A 100 -0.09 -3.02 -25.73
CA GLY A 100 -1.26 -3.89 -25.78
C GLY A 100 -1.10 -5.21 -25.01
N LYS A 101 0.05 -5.45 -24.39
CA LYS A 101 0.29 -6.65 -23.56
C LYS A 101 -0.07 -6.38 -22.11
N PRO A 102 -0.38 -7.42 -21.32
CA PRO A 102 -0.48 -7.26 -19.87
C PRO A 102 0.82 -6.73 -19.29
N THR A 103 0.72 -5.83 -18.30
CA THR A 103 1.84 -5.54 -17.38
C THR A 103 2.31 -6.82 -16.68
N VAL A 104 3.51 -6.77 -16.09
CA VAL A 104 4.09 -7.97 -15.45
C VAL A 104 3.23 -8.49 -14.30
N TRP A 105 2.81 -7.61 -13.38
CA TRP A 105 2.21 -8.00 -12.10
C TRP A 105 0.74 -7.61 -11.92
N ALA A 106 0.23 -6.59 -12.62
CA ALA A 106 -1.18 -6.21 -12.55
C ALA A 106 -2.06 -7.12 -13.42
N ARG A 107 -2.10 -8.40 -13.00
CA ARG A 107 -2.83 -9.49 -13.62
C ARG A 107 -3.68 -10.23 -12.59
N TRP A 108 -4.98 -10.24 -12.84
CA TRP A 108 -6.01 -10.88 -12.02
C TRP A 108 -6.85 -11.86 -12.85
N ASP A 109 -6.36 -12.21 -14.04
CA ASP A 109 -7.01 -13.13 -14.94
C ASP A 109 -6.84 -14.58 -14.48
N ARG A 110 -7.79 -15.42 -14.88
CA ARG A 110 -7.80 -16.84 -14.50
C ARG A 110 -6.53 -17.57 -14.97
N ASP A 111 -6.02 -17.27 -16.17
CA ASP A 111 -4.88 -18.00 -16.71
C ASP A 111 -3.61 -17.70 -15.89
N PHE A 112 -3.43 -16.46 -15.43
CA PHE A 112 -2.35 -16.09 -14.52
C PHE A 112 -2.51 -16.71 -13.13
N ILE A 113 -3.69 -16.58 -12.52
CA ILE A 113 -3.93 -17.00 -11.13
C ILE A 113 -3.84 -18.53 -10.96
N PHE A 114 -4.20 -19.29 -11.99
CA PHE A 114 -4.13 -20.75 -11.94
C PHE A 114 -2.85 -21.33 -12.57
N ASP A 115 -1.91 -20.48 -12.97
CA ASP A 115 -0.60 -20.92 -13.46
C ASP A 115 0.26 -21.46 -12.31
N HIS A 116 0.84 -22.64 -12.50
CA HIS A 116 1.70 -23.27 -11.50
C HIS A 116 2.99 -22.48 -11.25
N GLU A 117 3.48 -21.72 -12.24
CA GLU A 117 4.70 -20.91 -12.07
C GLU A 117 4.48 -19.72 -11.12
N HIS A 118 3.24 -19.24 -10.98
CA HIS A 118 2.87 -18.06 -10.20
C HIS A 118 2.07 -18.42 -8.94
N HIS A 119 2.31 -19.61 -8.39
CA HIS A 119 1.57 -20.17 -7.24
C HIS A 119 1.67 -19.36 -5.93
N ASP A 120 2.60 -18.40 -5.83
CA ASP A 120 2.70 -17.52 -4.67
C ASP A 120 1.82 -16.25 -4.83
N GLU A 121 1.47 -15.87 -6.07
CA GLU A 121 0.69 -14.65 -6.36
C GLU A 121 -0.82 -14.87 -6.26
N TYR A 122 -1.29 -16.09 -6.51
CA TYR A 122 -2.71 -16.36 -6.77
C TYR A 122 -3.63 -15.85 -5.66
N ALA A 123 -3.28 -16.08 -4.38
CA ALA A 123 -4.14 -15.76 -3.26
C ALA A 123 -4.17 -14.26 -2.96
N LEU A 124 -3.04 -13.56 -3.15
CA LEU A 124 -2.98 -12.11 -3.00
C LEU A 124 -3.69 -11.43 -4.16
N ASN A 125 -3.45 -11.85 -5.40
CA ASN A 125 -4.11 -11.27 -6.57
C ASN A 125 -5.62 -11.55 -6.55
N SER A 126 -6.08 -12.73 -6.12
CA SER A 126 -7.52 -12.95 -5.88
C SER A 126 -8.10 -11.98 -4.86
N ALA A 127 -7.39 -11.69 -3.76
CA ALA A 127 -7.83 -10.70 -2.77
C ALA A 127 -7.85 -9.28 -3.33
N GLN A 128 -6.86 -8.89 -4.13
CA GLN A 128 -6.83 -7.61 -4.83
C GLN A 128 -8.00 -7.47 -5.81
N ALA A 129 -8.31 -8.51 -6.60
CA ALA A 129 -9.43 -8.51 -7.53
C ALA A 129 -10.77 -8.32 -6.80
N MET A 130 -10.97 -9.03 -5.67
CA MET A 130 -12.14 -8.84 -4.82
C MET A 130 -12.22 -7.41 -4.26
N ASN A 131 -11.10 -6.83 -3.86
CA ASN A 131 -11.04 -5.46 -3.38
C ASN A 131 -11.37 -4.43 -4.48
N ILE A 132 -10.75 -4.58 -5.66
CA ILE A 132 -10.99 -3.73 -6.84
C ILE A 132 -12.48 -3.67 -7.15
N ILE A 133 -13.13 -4.83 -7.24
CA ILE A 133 -14.54 -4.87 -7.62
C ILE A 133 -15.47 -4.35 -6.53
N GLU A 134 -15.16 -4.60 -5.26
CA GLU A 134 -16.01 -4.14 -4.16
C GLU A 134 -15.99 -2.62 -4.03
N ILE A 135 -14.81 -1.99 -4.18
CA ILE A 135 -14.70 -0.53 -4.22
C ILE A 135 -15.45 0.03 -5.43
N ALA A 136 -15.27 -0.54 -6.63
CA ALA A 136 -15.96 -0.06 -7.83
C ALA A 136 -17.48 -0.19 -7.73
N ARG A 137 -17.98 -1.30 -7.17
CA ARG A 137 -19.42 -1.49 -6.90
C ARG A 137 -19.97 -0.42 -5.96
N HIS A 138 -19.22 -0.06 -4.92
CA HIS A 138 -19.69 0.92 -3.93
C HIS A 138 -19.60 2.35 -4.45
N MET A 139 -18.50 2.72 -5.13
CA MET A 139 -18.25 4.08 -5.59
C MET A 139 -18.93 4.41 -6.92
N VAL A 140 -18.92 3.47 -7.87
CA VAL A 140 -19.43 3.67 -9.24
C VAL A 140 -20.82 3.04 -9.38
N GLY A 141 -20.95 1.77 -9.00
CA GLY A 141 -22.20 1.01 -9.12
C GLY A 141 -22.59 0.68 -10.57
N GLY A 142 -23.54 -0.25 -10.73
CA GLY A 142 -24.08 -0.67 -12.03
C GLY A 142 -23.82 -2.13 -12.37
N GLU A 143 -24.62 -2.64 -13.31
CA GLU A 143 -24.73 -4.07 -13.63
C GLU A 143 -23.38 -4.70 -14.06
N LYS A 144 -22.53 -3.94 -14.76
CA LYS A 144 -21.18 -4.38 -15.17
C LYS A 144 -20.37 -4.86 -13.96
N TYR A 145 -20.38 -4.10 -12.86
CA TYR A 145 -19.59 -4.44 -11.68
C TYR A 145 -20.24 -5.57 -10.86
N ASP A 146 -21.57 -5.70 -10.92
CA ASP A 146 -22.27 -6.85 -10.37
C ASP A 146 -21.88 -8.15 -11.06
N GLN A 147 -21.92 -8.16 -12.39
CA GLN A 147 -21.52 -9.30 -13.22
C GLN A 147 -20.04 -9.64 -13.03
N ALA A 148 -19.17 -8.64 -12.96
CA ALA A 148 -17.75 -8.84 -12.70
C ALA A 148 -17.48 -9.46 -11.31
N LYS A 149 -18.19 -9.04 -10.25
CA LYS A 149 -18.08 -9.71 -8.93
C LYS A 149 -18.55 -11.16 -9.01
N GLN A 150 -19.66 -11.42 -9.69
CA GLN A 150 -20.17 -12.77 -9.88
C GLN A 150 -19.16 -13.67 -10.61
N GLN A 151 -18.50 -13.15 -11.65
CA GLN A 151 -17.43 -13.86 -12.35
C GLN A 151 -16.26 -14.24 -11.41
N LEU A 152 -15.81 -13.32 -10.55
CA LEU A 152 -14.75 -13.62 -9.58
C LEU A 152 -15.16 -14.69 -8.57
N ILE A 153 -16.42 -14.66 -8.13
CA ILE A 153 -16.99 -15.67 -7.24
C ILE A 153 -16.98 -17.04 -7.94
N GLU A 154 -17.38 -17.12 -9.20
CA GLU A 154 -17.36 -18.34 -10.01
C GLU A 154 -15.96 -18.89 -10.25
N TRP A 155 -14.96 -18.01 -10.31
CA TRP A 155 -13.55 -18.39 -10.35
C TRP A 155 -12.99 -18.85 -9.00
N GLY A 156 -13.78 -18.76 -7.92
CA GLY A 156 -13.40 -19.22 -6.58
C GLY A 156 -12.53 -18.22 -5.80
N TYR A 157 -12.40 -16.98 -6.25
CA TYR A 157 -11.49 -16.00 -5.66
C TYR A 157 -11.78 -15.70 -4.17
N PRO A 158 -13.04 -15.65 -3.71
CA PRO A 158 -13.31 -15.46 -2.28
C PRO A 158 -12.63 -16.49 -1.38
N GLU A 159 -12.68 -17.77 -1.73
CA GLU A 159 -12.04 -18.85 -0.97
C GLU A 159 -10.51 -18.74 -1.01
N MET A 160 -9.95 -18.40 -2.18
CA MET A 160 -8.51 -18.24 -2.36
C MET A 160 -7.90 -17.19 -1.43
N THR A 161 -8.65 -16.13 -1.10
CA THR A 161 -8.19 -15.10 -0.17
C THR A 161 -7.75 -15.66 1.18
N LEU A 162 -8.25 -16.82 1.62
CA LEU A 162 -7.82 -17.45 2.87
C LEU A 162 -6.28 -17.68 2.94
N ARG A 163 -5.66 -17.84 1.78
CA ARG A 163 -4.23 -18.13 1.63
C ARG A 163 -3.38 -16.91 1.30
N THR A 164 -3.94 -15.70 1.32
CA THR A 164 -3.21 -14.45 1.00
C THR A 164 -1.90 -14.32 1.78
N LYS A 165 -1.89 -14.58 3.09
CA LYS A 165 -0.61 -14.69 3.82
C LYS A 165 0.10 -16.00 3.51
N ILE A 166 1.22 -15.96 2.83
CA ILE A 166 2.12 -17.11 2.69
C ILE A 166 3.06 -17.15 3.90
N VAL A 167 3.18 -18.34 4.51
CA VAL A 167 4.06 -18.59 5.68
C VAL A 167 5.14 -19.64 5.38
N PHE A 168 5.11 -20.24 4.20
CA PHE A 168 6.05 -21.24 3.71
C PHE A 168 5.87 -21.41 2.18
N PRO A 169 6.95 -21.56 1.38
CA PRO A 169 8.36 -21.63 1.79
C PRO A 169 9.04 -20.27 1.98
N GLY A 170 8.41 -19.18 1.54
CA GLY A 170 8.94 -17.82 1.62
C GLY A 170 8.09 -16.89 2.50
N TYR A 171 8.68 -15.76 2.87
CA TYR A 171 8.03 -14.71 3.63
C TYR A 171 8.31 -13.36 2.97
N THR A 172 7.28 -12.76 2.37
CA THR A 172 7.39 -11.49 1.64
C THR A 172 6.65 -10.39 2.38
N HIS A 173 7.37 -9.35 2.83
CA HIS A 173 6.79 -8.29 3.66
C HIS A 173 5.98 -7.26 2.86
N PHE A 174 6.36 -6.98 1.61
CA PHE A 174 5.61 -6.04 0.79
C PHE A 174 4.22 -6.57 0.43
N ASP A 175 4.08 -7.88 0.20
CA ASP A 175 2.79 -8.56 -0.02
C ASP A 175 1.84 -8.40 1.17
N ASP A 176 2.37 -8.42 2.41
CA ASP A 176 1.56 -8.18 3.60
C ASP A 176 0.97 -6.77 3.59
N ARG A 177 1.76 -5.78 3.20
CA ARG A 177 1.26 -4.41 3.05
C ARG A 177 0.15 -4.37 2.01
N LEU A 178 0.34 -5.01 0.86
CA LEU A 178 -0.67 -5.06 -0.20
C LEU A 178 -1.97 -5.73 0.27
N ALA A 179 -1.86 -6.83 1.01
CA ALA A 179 -3.01 -7.51 1.59
C ALA A 179 -3.80 -6.58 2.52
N PHE A 180 -3.11 -5.82 3.39
CA PHE A 180 -3.75 -4.91 4.34
C PHE A 180 -4.31 -3.65 3.70
N LEU A 181 -3.70 -3.13 2.63
CA LEU A 181 -4.31 -2.10 1.77
C LEU A 181 -5.65 -2.60 1.19
N GLY A 182 -5.76 -3.90 0.90
CA GLY A 182 -6.99 -4.52 0.40
C GLY A 182 -8.02 -4.85 1.49
N TYR A 183 -7.60 -5.39 2.64
CA TYR A 183 -8.52 -5.80 3.70
C TYR A 183 -9.36 -4.64 4.23
N TYR A 184 -8.77 -3.46 4.38
CA TYR A 184 -9.45 -2.30 4.94
C TYR A 184 -10.70 -1.90 4.16
N PRO A 185 -10.62 -1.52 2.87
CA PRO A 185 -11.79 -1.27 2.04
C PRO A 185 -12.68 -2.52 1.87
N LEU A 186 -12.11 -3.69 1.57
CA LEU A 186 -12.89 -4.90 1.31
C LEU A 186 -13.80 -5.28 2.48
N LEU A 187 -13.28 -5.28 3.71
CA LEU A 187 -14.08 -5.56 4.91
C LEU A 187 -14.89 -4.37 5.40
N THR A 188 -14.70 -3.17 4.87
CA THR A 188 -15.59 -2.04 5.12
C THR A 188 -16.84 -2.12 4.25
N TYR A 189 -16.71 -2.47 2.97
CA TYR A 189 -17.82 -2.50 2.02
C TYR A 189 -18.51 -3.86 1.90
N GLU A 190 -17.80 -4.98 2.03
CA GLU A 190 -18.43 -6.30 1.86
C GLU A 190 -19.41 -6.61 2.99
N SER A 191 -20.68 -6.76 2.59
CA SER A 191 -21.80 -7.05 3.48
C SER A 191 -22.37 -8.46 3.30
N ASP A 192 -21.99 -9.20 2.24
CA ASP A 192 -22.51 -10.54 2.00
C ASP A 192 -22.06 -11.52 3.11
N PRO A 193 -23.00 -12.12 3.87
CA PRO A 193 -22.67 -13.01 4.97
C PRO A 193 -21.98 -14.31 4.52
N LYS A 194 -21.98 -14.65 3.23
CA LYS A 194 -21.26 -15.80 2.66
C LYS A 194 -19.83 -15.48 2.27
N LEU A 195 -19.55 -14.22 1.87
CA LEU A 195 -18.23 -13.80 1.40
C LEU A 195 -17.39 -13.24 2.55
N ARG A 196 -17.99 -12.39 3.38
CA ARG A 196 -17.32 -11.72 4.50
C ARG A 196 -16.53 -12.66 5.43
N PRO A 197 -17.01 -13.88 5.77
CA PRO A 197 -16.23 -14.81 6.61
C PRO A 197 -14.88 -15.22 6.00
N TRP A 198 -14.77 -15.35 4.68
CA TRP A 198 -13.50 -15.66 4.01
C TRP A 198 -12.48 -14.55 4.23
N TYR A 199 -12.89 -13.31 4.00
CA TYR A 199 -12.04 -12.13 4.13
C TYR A 199 -11.65 -11.88 5.60
N MET A 200 -12.60 -12.03 6.53
CA MET A 200 -12.34 -11.91 7.97
C MET A 200 -11.35 -12.98 8.44
N ARG A 201 -11.52 -14.23 8.00
CA ARG A 201 -10.60 -15.31 8.36
C ARG A 201 -9.21 -15.10 7.75
N SER A 202 -9.15 -14.59 6.51
CA SER A 202 -7.91 -14.20 5.84
C SER A 202 -7.16 -13.13 6.65
N LEU A 203 -7.83 -12.01 7.00
CA LEU A 203 -7.26 -10.95 7.84
C LEU A 203 -6.73 -11.50 9.17
N GLN A 204 -7.52 -12.31 9.89
CA GLN A 204 -7.12 -12.87 11.18
C GLN A 204 -5.87 -13.74 11.07
N ARG A 205 -5.78 -14.58 10.03
CA ARG A 205 -4.61 -15.43 9.78
C ARG A 205 -3.38 -14.60 9.42
N SER A 206 -3.54 -13.60 8.57
CA SER A 206 -2.46 -12.69 8.17
C SER A 206 -1.95 -11.89 9.37
N TRP A 207 -2.85 -11.32 10.18
CA TRP A 207 -2.48 -10.60 11.40
C TRP A 207 -1.83 -11.50 12.44
N GLU A 208 -2.31 -12.73 12.64
CA GLU A 208 -1.69 -13.68 13.58
C GLU A 208 -0.22 -13.97 13.20
N ALA A 209 0.07 -14.10 11.91
CA ALA A 209 1.44 -14.24 11.42
C ALA A 209 2.25 -12.94 11.57
N LYS A 210 1.64 -11.76 11.50
CA LYS A 210 2.33 -10.46 11.53
C LYS A 210 2.48 -9.84 12.90
N ARG A 211 1.63 -10.19 13.86
CA ARG A 211 1.50 -9.46 15.14
C ARG A 211 2.77 -9.47 15.99
N PHE A 212 3.70 -10.40 15.76
CA PHE A 212 4.98 -10.44 16.45
C PHE A 212 5.97 -9.37 15.95
N GLU A 213 5.74 -8.84 14.75
CA GLU A 213 6.55 -7.78 14.15
C GLU A 213 6.30 -6.40 14.77
N ASN A 214 5.24 -6.26 15.58
CA ASN A 214 4.87 -5.04 16.31
C ASN A 214 4.71 -3.78 15.44
N GLN A 215 4.41 -3.94 14.15
CA GLN A 215 4.20 -2.82 13.23
C GLN A 215 2.79 -2.21 13.43
N THR A 216 2.74 -0.94 13.85
CA THR A 216 1.50 -0.26 14.29
C THR A 216 0.34 -0.34 13.29
N TRP A 217 0.59 -0.10 11.99
CA TRP A 217 -0.47 0.01 11.00
C TRP A 217 -1.28 -1.29 10.83
N PHE A 218 -0.61 -2.44 10.86
CA PHE A 218 -1.25 -3.75 10.81
C PHE A 218 -2.13 -4.00 12.04
N HIS A 219 -1.68 -3.56 13.22
CA HIS A 219 -2.46 -3.62 14.46
C HIS A 219 -3.73 -2.76 14.36
N TYR A 220 -3.59 -1.52 13.90
CA TYR A 220 -4.74 -0.60 13.80
C TYR A 220 -5.78 -1.06 12.77
N ILE A 221 -5.36 -1.54 11.60
CA ILE A 221 -6.32 -2.13 10.64
C ILE A 221 -7.05 -3.33 11.26
N TYR A 222 -6.33 -4.21 11.95
CA TYR A 222 -6.93 -5.37 12.61
C TYR A 222 -7.94 -4.94 13.69
N GLY A 223 -7.56 -4.03 14.59
CA GLY A 223 -8.45 -3.53 15.63
C GLY A 223 -9.68 -2.82 15.07
N ALA A 224 -9.50 -1.99 14.03
CA ALA A 224 -10.58 -1.23 13.40
C ALA A 224 -11.63 -2.14 12.76
N LEU A 225 -11.21 -3.22 12.10
CA LEU A 225 -12.10 -4.13 11.38
C LEU A 225 -12.73 -5.21 12.26
N THR A 226 -12.10 -5.54 13.40
CA THR A 226 -12.53 -6.66 14.26
C THR A 226 -13.10 -6.24 15.61
N GLY A 227 -12.71 -5.07 16.13
CA GLY A 227 -12.99 -4.66 17.51
C GLY A 227 -12.24 -5.47 18.57
N ASN A 228 -11.30 -6.35 18.18
CA ASN A 228 -10.53 -7.18 19.10
C ASN A 228 -9.30 -6.44 19.66
N GLU A 229 -8.70 -6.99 20.73
CA GLU A 229 -7.39 -6.55 21.22
C GLU A 229 -6.34 -6.71 20.10
N MET A 230 -5.57 -5.65 19.88
CA MET A 230 -4.68 -5.51 18.72
C MET A 230 -3.22 -5.27 19.10
N ARG A 231 -2.80 -5.64 20.31
CA ARG A 231 -1.51 -5.28 20.93
C ARG A 231 -1.31 -3.77 21.08
N SER A 232 -2.28 -3.12 21.72
CA SER A 232 -2.35 -1.64 21.80
C SER A 232 -1.06 -0.99 22.34
N GLU A 233 -0.45 -1.57 23.38
CA GLU A 233 0.81 -1.07 23.95
C GLU A 233 1.96 -1.12 22.93
N ALA A 234 2.15 -2.28 22.27
CA ALA A 234 3.19 -2.44 21.25
C ALA A 234 2.97 -1.51 20.05
N ALA A 235 1.72 -1.31 19.64
CA ALA A 235 1.36 -0.41 18.55
C ALA A 235 1.74 1.06 18.88
N ILE A 236 1.47 1.51 20.11
CA ILE A 236 1.82 2.87 20.57
C ILE A 236 3.34 3.01 20.72
N ASP A 237 4.00 2.03 21.33
CA ASP A 237 5.44 2.07 21.53
C ASP A 237 6.21 2.08 20.21
N HIS A 238 5.74 1.37 19.20
CA HIS A 238 6.29 1.43 17.84
C HIS A 238 6.19 2.85 17.24
N LEU A 239 5.06 3.56 17.40
CA LEU A 239 4.93 4.96 16.95
C LEU A 239 5.83 5.92 17.74
N ARG A 240 5.98 5.73 19.06
CA ARG A 240 6.89 6.54 19.90
C ARG A 240 8.35 6.38 19.54
N GLN A 241 8.70 5.27 18.89
CA GLN A 241 10.06 4.99 18.43
C GLN A 241 10.33 5.52 17.03
N TYR A 242 9.32 5.98 16.29
CA TYR A 242 9.50 6.52 14.95
C TYR A 242 10.44 7.73 14.96
N PRO A 243 11.53 7.72 14.18
CA PRO A 243 12.44 8.85 14.14
C PRO A 243 11.75 10.04 13.46
N LEU A 244 12.05 11.25 13.95
CA LEU A 244 11.50 12.49 13.41
C LEU A 244 12.20 12.95 12.14
N ASP A 245 13.45 12.52 11.94
CA ASP A 245 14.14 12.77 10.69
C ASP A 245 13.87 11.62 9.71
N CYS A 246 13.70 11.97 8.44
CA CYS A 246 13.41 10.98 7.41
C CYS A 246 14.65 10.50 6.66
N ARG A 247 15.83 10.58 7.28
CA ARG A 247 17.04 10.06 6.63
C ARG A 247 17.04 8.54 6.71
N ASP A 248 17.42 7.91 5.61
CA ASP A 248 17.75 6.49 5.60
C ASP A 248 19.18 6.35 6.16
N TYR A 249 19.29 5.69 7.30
CA TYR A 249 20.55 5.47 8.00
C TYR A 249 20.98 4.02 7.90
N ALA A 250 22.29 3.82 7.75
CA ALA A 250 22.88 2.50 7.81
C ALA A 250 22.93 2.08 9.28
N PHE A 251 22.55 0.84 9.55
CA PHE A 251 22.57 0.27 10.89
C PHE A 251 23.13 -1.15 10.87
N THR A 252 23.70 -1.56 12.00
CA THR A 252 24.22 -2.90 12.21
C THR A 252 23.85 -3.32 13.62
N ASN A 253 22.94 -4.28 13.76
CA ASN A 253 22.47 -4.80 15.04
C ASN A 253 22.77 -6.29 15.22
N SER A 254 23.35 -6.98 14.23
CA SER A 254 23.69 -8.41 14.32
C SER A 254 24.68 -8.79 15.41
N HIS A 255 25.37 -7.81 16.00
CA HIS A 255 26.26 -7.99 17.13
C HIS A 255 25.52 -8.08 18.48
N ARG A 256 24.20 -7.93 18.51
CA ARG A 256 23.40 -7.88 19.74
C ARG A 256 22.77 -9.22 20.09
N ASP A 257 23.02 -9.68 21.30
CA ASP A 257 22.45 -10.95 21.82
C ASP A 257 20.99 -10.80 22.28
N ASP A 258 20.52 -9.58 22.55
CA ASP A 258 19.16 -9.35 23.05
C ASP A 258 18.09 -9.46 21.97
N LEU A 259 18.48 -9.63 20.70
CA LEU A 259 17.59 -9.67 19.54
C LEU A 259 17.17 -11.09 19.13
N GLN A 260 17.50 -12.11 19.91
CA GLN A 260 17.00 -13.47 19.69
C GLN A 260 15.48 -13.56 19.95
N VAL A 261 14.82 -14.51 19.29
CA VAL A 261 13.39 -14.78 19.51
C VAL A 261 13.15 -15.12 20.99
N PRO A 262 12.22 -14.43 21.69
CA PRO A 262 11.94 -14.71 23.10
C PRO A 262 11.43 -16.13 23.32
N GLU A 263 11.71 -16.69 24.51
CA GLU A 263 11.18 -17.99 24.93
C GLU A 263 9.64 -18.01 24.84
N GLY A 264 9.08 -19.04 24.20
CA GLY A 264 7.64 -19.21 23.99
C GLY A 264 7.09 -18.63 22.69
N PHE A 265 7.88 -17.88 21.93
CA PHE A 265 7.52 -17.45 20.57
C PHE A 265 8.22 -18.33 19.53
N ARG A 266 7.51 -18.65 18.44
CA ARG A 266 8.10 -19.30 17.27
C ARG A 266 8.06 -18.33 16.10
N ASN A 267 9.21 -17.78 15.74
CA ASN A 267 9.36 -17.06 14.49
C ASN A 267 9.65 -18.09 13.39
N TYR A 268 8.82 -18.11 12.35
CA TYR A 268 8.95 -19.04 11.21
C TYR A 268 9.80 -18.46 10.07
N VAL A 269 10.28 -17.22 10.24
CA VAL A 269 11.01 -16.45 9.22
C VAL A 269 12.50 -16.39 9.56
N THR A 270 12.83 -16.04 10.80
CA THR A 270 14.23 -15.90 11.28
C THR A 270 14.37 -16.31 12.75
N ASP A 271 15.60 -16.43 13.24
CA ASP A 271 15.91 -16.62 14.67
C ASP A 271 15.99 -15.31 15.46
N THR A 272 15.41 -14.22 14.93
CA THR A 272 15.47 -12.87 15.54
C THR A 272 14.08 -12.31 15.87
N LYS A 273 14.03 -11.40 16.84
CA LYS A 273 12.82 -10.64 17.18
C LYS A 273 12.80 -9.32 16.40
N ALA A 274 11.61 -8.76 16.20
CA ALA A 274 11.46 -7.48 15.53
C ALA A 274 12.09 -6.33 16.32
N MET A 275 12.71 -5.40 15.60
CA MET A 275 13.26 -4.16 16.14
C MET A 275 12.32 -2.99 15.88
N GLY A 276 12.43 -1.97 16.73
CA GLY A 276 11.64 -0.76 16.56
C GLY A 276 12.22 0.17 15.49
N PRO A 277 11.42 1.10 14.95
CA PRO A 277 11.87 2.10 13.98
C PRO A 277 13.06 2.96 14.46
N ARG A 278 13.25 3.09 15.78
CA ARG A 278 14.41 3.80 16.36
C ARG A 278 15.74 3.14 15.99
N GLU A 279 15.74 1.83 15.78
CA GLU A 279 16.94 1.02 15.55
C GLU A 279 17.15 0.70 14.06
N GLN A 280 16.12 0.91 13.23
CA GLN A 280 16.13 0.62 11.78
C GLN A 280 15.92 1.86 10.89
N GLY A 281 15.59 3.01 11.48
CA GLY A 281 15.18 4.21 10.75
C GLY A 281 13.71 4.18 10.32
N ILE A 282 13.32 5.19 9.53
CA ILE A 282 11.99 5.21 8.88
C ILE A 282 11.89 4.01 7.93
N ARG A 283 10.76 3.32 7.99
CA ARG A 283 10.42 2.23 7.06
C ARG A 283 8.97 2.38 6.65
N ARG A 284 8.71 2.17 5.36
CA ARG A 284 7.36 1.88 4.90
C ARG A 284 6.93 0.51 5.43
N TRP A 285 5.62 0.28 5.50
CA TRP A 285 5.03 -0.99 5.99
C TRP A 285 5.38 -2.22 5.13
N ASP A 286 6.33 -2.11 4.21
CA ASP A 286 6.73 -3.09 3.18
C ASP A 286 8.13 -3.69 3.40
N ARG A 287 8.88 -3.23 4.42
CA ARG A 287 10.22 -3.75 4.74
C ARG A 287 10.18 -4.76 5.88
N ASP A 288 11.20 -5.61 5.90
CA ASP A 288 11.40 -6.64 6.93
C ASP A 288 11.85 -6.01 8.25
N PRO A 289 11.01 -6.01 9.31
CA PRO A 289 11.39 -5.49 10.62
C PRO A 289 12.27 -6.47 11.42
N LEU A 290 12.55 -7.66 10.90
CA LEU A 290 13.46 -8.66 11.48
C LEU A 290 14.88 -8.51 10.95
N GLN A 291 15.08 -7.68 9.92
CA GLN A 291 16.40 -7.41 9.37
C GLN A 291 17.29 -6.70 10.39
N LEU A 292 18.34 -7.40 10.85
CA LEU A 292 19.28 -6.88 11.86
C LEU A 292 20.21 -5.78 11.33
N ASP A 293 20.66 -5.92 10.09
CA ASP A 293 21.63 -5.03 9.46
C ASP A 293 21.10 -4.54 8.12
N GLY A 294 21.24 -3.24 7.83
CA GLY A 294 20.74 -2.68 6.58
C GLY A 294 20.69 -1.16 6.57
N GLY A 295 19.72 -0.63 5.82
CA GLY A 295 19.58 0.81 5.58
C GLY A 295 20.55 1.36 4.55
N GLY A 296 20.43 2.65 4.28
CA GLY A 296 21.24 3.40 3.32
C GLY A 296 22.03 4.52 3.98
N SER A 297 22.78 5.29 3.19
CA SER A 297 23.57 6.42 3.71
C SER A 297 23.28 7.74 3.00
N HIS A 298 22.42 7.72 1.98
CA HIS A 298 22.20 8.86 1.08
C HIS A 298 20.72 9.01 0.66
N GLY A 299 19.79 8.42 1.43
CA GLY A 299 18.36 8.46 1.13
C GLY A 299 17.59 9.39 2.06
N ILE A 300 16.53 10.01 1.54
CA ILE A 300 15.45 10.60 2.33
C ILE A 300 14.19 9.80 2.03
N LEU A 301 13.56 9.29 3.07
CA LEU A 301 12.28 8.60 3.01
C LEU A 301 11.16 9.61 3.24
N ASP A 302 9.95 9.25 2.85
CA ASP A 302 8.77 10.07 3.12
C ASP A 302 8.14 9.68 4.48
N PRO A 303 7.49 10.62 5.19
CA PRO A 303 6.87 10.33 6.48
C PRO A 303 5.47 9.70 6.38
N SER A 304 5.02 9.29 5.18
CA SER A 304 3.61 8.90 4.95
C SER A 304 3.19 7.73 5.83
N SER A 305 4.09 6.78 6.10
CA SER A 305 3.75 5.60 6.91
C SER A 305 3.39 5.99 8.33
N TYR A 306 4.17 6.87 8.99
CA TYR A 306 3.81 7.40 10.30
C TYR A 306 2.48 8.14 10.26
N LEU A 307 2.29 9.03 9.28
CA LEU A 307 1.08 9.83 9.16
C LEU A 307 -0.16 8.97 8.98
N ASP A 308 -0.09 7.96 8.11
CA ASP A 308 -1.16 7.00 7.84
C ASP A 308 -1.59 6.27 9.13
N ALA A 309 -0.64 5.63 9.83
CA ALA A 309 -0.95 4.93 11.07
C ALA A 309 -1.41 5.86 12.20
N TYR A 310 -0.75 7.02 12.38
CA TYR A 310 -1.12 7.97 13.43
C TYR A 310 -2.56 8.48 13.22
N TRP A 311 -2.88 8.94 12.01
CA TRP A 311 -4.21 9.49 11.72
C TRP A 311 -5.29 8.41 11.72
N MET A 312 -5.00 7.19 11.27
CA MET A 312 -5.90 6.05 11.45
C MET A 312 -6.18 5.79 12.94
N GLY A 313 -5.13 5.79 13.78
CA GLY A 313 -5.28 5.63 15.21
C GLY A 313 -6.14 6.73 15.85
N ARG A 314 -5.97 7.99 15.43
CA ARG A 314 -6.83 9.12 15.86
C ARG A 314 -8.27 8.95 15.41
N TYR A 315 -8.49 8.56 14.15
CA TYR A 315 -9.82 8.38 13.57
C TYR A 315 -10.63 7.30 14.28
N TYR A 316 -10.00 6.17 14.60
CA TYR A 316 -10.65 5.05 15.31
C TYR A 316 -10.63 5.18 16.84
N GLY A 317 -10.13 6.29 17.40
CA GLY A 317 -10.06 6.49 18.84
C GLY A 317 -9.06 5.59 19.57
N MET A 318 -8.13 4.96 18.83
CA MET A 318 -7.02 4.17 19.36
C MET A 318 -5.91 5.06 19.93
N ILE A 319 -5.80 6.28 19.38
CA ILE A 319 -5.00 7.38 19.92
C ILE A 319 -5.98 8.51 20.21
N LEU A 320 -6.03 8.97 21.45
CA LEU A 320 -6.90 10.08 21.85
C LEU A 320 -6.23 11.44 21.63
N ALA A 321 -7.02 12.51 21.69
CA ALA A 321 -6.46 13.85 21.75
C ALA A 321 -5.60 14.01 23.03
N PRO A 322 -4.54 14.82 22.98
CA PRO A 322 -3.78 15.14 24.18
C PRO A 322 -4.70 15.76 25.23
N GLU A 323 -4.53 15.36 26.50
CA GLU A 323 -5.29 15.89 27.64
C GLU A 323 -4.68 17.19 28.19
N THR A 324 -3.47 17.53 27.76
CA THR A 324 -2.76 18.76 28.16
C THR A 324 -3.20 19.95 27.31
N ASP A 325 -3.23 21.14 27.91
CA ASP A 325 -3.38 22.44 27.26
C ASP A 325 -2.05 23.21 27.13
N ASP A 326 -0.94 22.61 27.60
CA ASP A 326 0.40 23.21 27.53
C ASP A 326 0.84 23.42 26.07
N PRO A 327 0.98 24.67 25.61
CA PRO A 327 1.37 24.97 24.24
C PRO A 327 2.74 24.39 23.87
N GLU A 328 3.66 24.23 24.82
CA GLU A 328 5.00 23.67 24.56
C GLU A 328 4.95 22.18 24.21
N LEU A 329 3.93 21.46 24.69
CA LEU A 329 3.71 20.04 24.39
C LEU A 329 2.81 19.82 23.17
N LEU A 330 2.07 20.85 22.75
CA LEU A 330 1.13 20.81 21.64
C LEU A 330 1.67 21.41 20.35
N THR A 331 2.80 22.11 20.41
CA THR A 331 3.41 22.78 19.26
C THR A 331 4.87 22.40 19.10
N VAL A 332 5.37 22.49 17.87
CA VAL A 332 6.81 22.34 17.59
C VAL A 332 7.40 23.74 17.48
N GLU A 333 8.45 24.01 18.26
CA GLU A 333 9.17 25.29 18.20
C GLU A 333 9.63 25.56 16.76
N LYS A 334 9.25 26.72 16.21
CA LYS A 334 9.77 27.17 14.92
C LYS A 334 11.22 27.58 15.08
N ARG A 335 12.14 26.65 14.79
CA ARG A 335 13.58 26.86 14.90
C ARG A 335 14.17 27.84 13.86
N ASN A 336 13.36 28.34 12.92
CA ASN A 336 13.79 29.22 11.81
C ASN A 336 15.00 28.68 11.02
N LEU A 337 15.16 27.35 10.98
CA LEU A 337 16.24 26.71 10.25
C LEU A 337 15.80 26.41 8.81
N GLN A 338 16.60 26.81 7.82
CA GLN A 338 16.49 26.33 6.44
C GLN A 338 17.53 25.23 6.21
N LEU A 339 17.19 24.00 6.63
CA LEU A 339 18.02 22.80 6.40
C LEU A 339 17.61 22.03 5.14
N GLY A 340 16.50 22.42 4.50
CA GLY A 340 16.02 21.82 3.26
C GLY A 340 16.91 22.17 2.07
N ALA A 341 16.71 21.46 0.96
CA ALA A 341 17.32 21.83 -0.31
C ALA A 341 16.91 23.27 -0.70
N LYS A 342 17.77 23.94 -1.48
CA LYS A 342 17.39 25.22 -2.10
C LYS A 342 16.09 25.01 -2.90
N PRO A 343 15.18 25.99 -2.92
CA PRO A 343 14.02 25.94 -3.79
C PRO A 343 14.45 25.61 -5.22
N TYR A 344 13.66 24.78 -5.90
CA TYR A 344 13.92 24.41 -7.29
C TYR A 344 14.02 25.67 -8.16
N ASP A 345 15.16 25.82 -8.84
CA ASP A 345 15.49 26.93 -9.74
C ASP A 345 15.60 26.49 -11.22
N GLY A 346 15.20 25.25 -11.52
CA GLY A 346 15.15 24.70 -12.87
C GLY A 346 13.97 25.24 -13.71
N PRO A 347 13.80 24.74 -14.94
CA PRO A 347 12.74 25.19 -15.84
C PRO A 347 11.35 24.98 -15.20
N PRO A 348 10.38 25.88 -15.46
CA PRO A 348 9.03 25.72 -14.95
C PRO A 348 8.46 24.39 -15.43
N ARG A 349 7.78 23.67 -14.53
CA ARG A 349 7.10 22.43 -14.91
C ARG A 349 6.06 22.73 -15.99
N PRO A 350 5.96 21.88 -17.02
CA PRO A 350 4.89 22.03 -18.00
C PRO A 350 3.53 22.03 -17.30
N ASP A 351 2.55 22.67 -17.92
CA ASP A 351 1.18 22.60 -17.43
C ASP A 351 0.70 21.13 -17.43
N LEU A 352 0.08 20.72 -16.32
CA LEU A 352 -0.50 19.40 -16.15
C LEU A 352 -1.86 19.27 -16.88
N GLY A 353 -2.46 20.41 -17.25
CA GLY A 353 -3.68 20.49 -18.06
C GLY A 353 -4.96 20.24 -17.27
N PHE A 354 -5.00 20.64 -15.99
CA PHE A 354 -6.17 20.54 -15.11
C PHE A 354 -6.79 21.90 -14.83
#